data_AF-A0A7C5P6U1-F1
#
_entry.id   AF-A0A7C5P6U1-F1
#
_cell.length_a   1.000
_cell.length_b   1.000
_cell.length_c   1.000
_cell.angle_alpha   90.00
_cell.angle_beta   90.00
_cell.angle_gamma   90.00
#
_symmetry.space_group_name_H-M   'P 1'
#
loop_
_entity.id
_entity.type
_entity.pdbx_description
1 polymer ?
#
loop_
_entity_poly.entity_id
_entity_poly.type
_entity_poly.pdbx_seq_one_letter_code
_entity_poly.pdbx_strand_id
1 'polypeptide(L)'
;MLVKWVRLRNIRSYLSEEIRFSEGSTILSGDIGAGKSTVLLAIEFALFGFTNEISGEALLRNGKQSGSVELCIEVDGKEVIIKRNLKRGKDSITQPPGYVIVNGAKSDKSADEIKAFVLQMLGYPEEYLKKKSIPLYRYTVYTPQEEMKKILFEGREERLQILRKIFGIEKYGVIRDNAIKVASFLREEIRGLELRIKDLNEKNAELETLKNEVEIATKRLKEIKSEIESVEKLRKEAEDKISVLESKKKRATELEAAIKFYSEQIAESAAQHLAKKKRSEEAKERISSLMKRLEDLQKFEPVDEHELENKLESVLKDLRLMEGEREKILERRERLSERAEELKNEL
;
A
#
# COMPACT_ATOMS: atom_id res chain seq x y z
N MET A 1 32.91 67.84 -14.53
CA MET A 1 32.89 68.18 -15.97
C MET A 1 32.88 69.69 -16.12
N LEU A 2 33.78 70.23 -16.94
CA LEU A 2 33.79 71.63 -17.37
C LEU A 2 33.63 71.68 -18.89
N VAL A 3 32.78 72.55 -19.41
CA VAL A 3 32.64 72.76 -20.86
C VAL A 3 33.64 73.84 -21.27
N LYS A 4 34.53 73.55 -22.22
CA LYS A 4 35.53 74.53 -22.71
C LYS A 4 35.03 75.24 -23.96
N TRP A 5 34.49 74.50 -24.92
CA TRP A 5 33.90 75.09 -26.12
C TRP A 5 32.92 74.14 -26.81
N VAL A 6 32.01 74.72 -27.58
CA VAL A 6 31.11 74.00 -28.48
C VAL A 6 31.15 74.63 -29.87
N ARG A 7 31.27 73.79 -30.89
CA ARG A 7 31.27 74.20 -32.30
C ARG A 7 30.06 73.60 -33.00
N LEU A 8 29.27 74.47 -33.60
CA LEU A 8 28.00 74.15 -34.25
C LEU A 8 28.16 74.32 -35.75
N ARG A 9 27.66 73.37 -36.54
CA ARG A 9 27.51 73.52 -38.00
C ARG A 9 26.12 73.08 -38.45
N ASN A 10 25.39 73.99 -39.09
CA ASN A 10 24.02 73.81 -39.55
C ASN A 10 23.05 73.34 -38.45
N ILE A 11 23.12 73.95 -37.26
CA ILE A 11 22.29 73.59 -36.10
C ILE A 11 21.34 74.73 -35.79
N ARG A 12 20.02 74.51 -35.99
CA ARG A 12 18.95 75.53 -35.84
C ARG A 12 19.39 76.90 -36.37
N SER A 13 19.51 77.91 -35.51
CA SER A 13 19.87 79.29 -35.86
C SER A 13 21.32 79.45 -36.35
N TYR A 14 22.22 78.51 -36.04
CA TYR A 14 23.66 78.61 -36.33
C TYR A 14 24.04 77.91 -37.66
N LEU A 15 24.68 78.66 -38.56
CA LEU A 15 25.29 78.12 -39.79
C LEU A 15 26.65 77.49 -39.49
N SER A 16 27.54 78.25 -38.85
CA SER A 16 28.83 77.78 -38.35
C SER A 16 29.27 78.75 -37.25
N GLU A 17 29.41 78.27 -36.02
CA GLU A 17 29.83 79.11 -34.89
C GLU A 17 30.63 78.27 -33.89
N GLU A 18 31.64 78.86 -33.27
CA GLU A 18 32.36 78.28 -32.14
C GLU A 18 32.19 79.19 -30.92
N ILE A 19 31.61 78.64 -29.87
CA ILE A 19 31.37 79.33 -28.62
C ILE A 19 32.32 78.77 -27.58
N ARG A 20 33.17 79.64 -27.02
CA ARG A 20 34.12 79.28 -25.95
C ARG A 20 33.55 79.73 -24.61
N PHE A 21 33.72 78.89 -23.61
CA PHE A 21 33.30 79.13 -22.24
C PHE A 21 34.53 79.36 -21.38
N SER A 22 34.55 80.47 -20.66
CA SER A 22 35.55 80.74 -19.64
C SER A 22 35.18 80.04 -18.33
N GLU A 23 36.16 79.85 -17.46
CA GLU A 23 35.91 79.42 -16.10
C GLU A 23 35.08 80.48 -15.35
N GLY A 24 34.27 80.02 -14.40
CA GLY A 24 33.32 80.86 -13.67
C GLY A 24 31.94 80.95 -14.32
N SER A 25 31.25 82.07 -14.11
CA SER A 25 29.86 82.25 -14.54
C SER A 25 29.80 82.86 -15.95
N THR A 26 29.14 82.16 -16.88
CA THR A 26 28.87 82.66 -18.23
C THR A 26 27.38 82.93 -18.40
N ILE A 27 27.03 84.10 -18.95
CA ILE A 27 25.63 84.47 -19.26
C ILE A 27 25.47 84.49 -20.79
N LEU A 28 24.52 83.70 -21.29
CA LEU A 28 24.07 83.77 -22.69
C LEU A 28 22.93 84.79 -22.79
N SER A 29 23.24 86.01 -23.25
CA SER A 29 22.27 87.10 -23.45
C SER A 29 21.91 87.29 -24.93
N GLY A 30 20.72 87.83 -25.19
CA GLY A 30 20.19 88.06 -26.54
C GLY A 30 18.68 87.97 -26.59
N ASP A 31 18.08 88.29 -27.74
CA ASP A 31 16.63 88.30 -27.90
C ASP A 31 16.00 86.90 -27.90
N ILE A 32 14.68 86.85 -27.80
CA ILE A 32 13.91 85.62 -27.99
C ILE A 32 14.15 85.13 -29.42
N GLY A 33 14.52 83.85 -29.57
CA GLY A 33 14.84 83.26 -30.88
C GLY A 33 16.29 83.44 -31.35
N ALA A 34 17.12 84.18 -30.62
CA ALA A 34 18.54 84.39 -30.98
C ALA A 34 19.41 83.12 -30.95
N GLY A 35 18.88 81.99 -30.46
CA GLY A 35 19.57 80.70 -30.45
C GLY A 35 20.22 80.32 -29.12
N LYS A 36 20.02 81.09 -28.05
CA LYS A 36 20.58 80.81 -26.69
C LYS A 36 20.35 79.36 -26.25
N SER A 37 19.10 78.89 -26.25
CA SER A 37 18.77 77.51 -25.87
C SER A 37 19.31 76.46 -26.84
N THR A 38 19.60 76.83 -28.10
CA THR A 38 20.22 75.92 -29.08
C THR A 38 21.62 75.52 -28.64
N VAL A 39 22.38 76.43 -28.01
CA VAL A 39 23.73 76.13 -27.50
C VAL A 39 23.66 75.03 -26.45
N LEU A 40 22.73 75.15 -25.48
CA LEU A 40 22.54 74.17 -24.41
C LEU A 40 22.06 72.81 -24.95
N LEU A 41 21.12 72.82 -25.91
CA LEU A 41 20.65 71.60 -26.56
C LEU A 41 21.72 70.94 -27.42
N ALA A 42 22.60 71.71 -28.03
CA ALA A 42 23.70 71.15 -28.81
C ALA A 42 24.75 70.48 -27.92
N ILE A 43 25.06 71.06 -26.75
CA ILE A 43 25.92 70.42 -25.74
C ILE A 43 25.32 69.08 -25.32
N GLU A 44 24.02 69.06 -24.98
CA GLU A 44 23.33 67.82 -24.63
C GLU A 44 23.35 66.79 -25.76
N PHE A 45 23.09 67.23 -27.00
CA PHE A 45 23.16 66.37 -28.17
C PHE A 45 24.57 65.78 -28.34
N ALA A 46 25.63 66.57 -28.20
CA ALA A 46 26.99 66.08 -28.33
C ALA A 46 27.31 64.99 -27.29
N LEU A 47 26.85 65.16 -26.05
CA LEU A 47 27.01 64.17 -24.98
C LEU A 47 26.20 62.89 -25.28
N PHE A 48 24.90 63.01 -25.53
CA PHE A 48 23.98 61.86 -25.44
C PHE A 48 23.31 61.44 -26.75
N GLY A 49 23.42 62.25 -27.79
CA GLY A 49 22.75 62.04 -29.07
C GLY A 49 21.27 62.43 -29.02
N PHE A 50 20.44 61.72 -29.77
CA PHE A 50 18.99 61.93 -29.75
C PHE A 50 18.39 61.52 -28.40
N THR A 51 17.62 62.45 -27.84
CA THR A 51 16.85 62.27 -26.60
C THR A 51 15.36 62.47 -26.89
N ASN A 52 14.50 62.31 -25.89
CA ASN A 52 13.08 62.62 -26.05
C ASN A 52 12.84 64.09 -26.40
N GLU A 53 13.67 65.00 -25.88
CA GLU A 53 13.56 66.43 -26.17
C GLU A 53 14.37 66.87 -27.42
N ILE A 54 15.31 66.05 -27.88
CA ILE A 54 16.21 66.36 -28.99
C ILE A 54 16.05 65.31 -30.10
N SER A 55 15.18 65.61 -31.06
CA SER A 55 15.13 64.89 -32.34
C SER A 55 16.08 65.49 -33.37
N GLY A 56 16.45 64.71 -34.39
CA GLY A 56 17.25 65.20 -35.50
C GLY A 56 16.55 66.32 -36.26
N GLU A 57 15.24 66.21 -36.45
CA GLU A 57 14.37 67.17 -37.12
C GLU A 57 14.33 68.51 -36.38
N ALA A 58 14.31 68.47 -35.04
CA ALA A 58 14.31 69.66 -34.22
C ALA A 58 15.70 70.34 -34.17
N LEU A 59 16.79 69.63 -34.47
CA LEU A 59 18.15 70.13 -34.29
C LEU A 59 18.81 70.59 -35.60
N LEU A 60 18.67 69.81 -36.67
CA LEU A 60 19.25 70.12 -37.97
C LEU A 60 18.57 71.34 -38.59
N ARG A 61 19.36 72.32 -39.04
CA ARG A 61 18.83 73.53 -39.68
C ARG A 61 17.98 73.19 -40.92
N ASN A 62 16.85 73.88 -41.06
CA ASN A 62 15.98 73.76 -42.23
C ASN A 62 16.73 74.05 -43.54
N GLY A 63 16.47 73.24 -44.56
CA GLY A 63 17.13 73.35 -45.87
C GLY A 63 18.57 72.81 -45.92
N LYS A 64 19.12 72.29 -44.83
CA LYS A 64 20.45 71.66 -44.81
C LYS A 64 20.34 70.13 -44.81
N GLN A 65 21.26 69.50 -45.55
CA GLN A 65 21.36 68.04 -45.70
C GLN A 65 22.23 67.38 -44.63
N SER A 66 23.12 68.15 -44.00
CA SER A 66 24.00 67.67 -42.93
C SER A 66 24.32 68.76 -41.93
N GLY A 67 24.67 68.34 -40.72
CA GLY A 67 25.10 69.19 -39.63
C GLY A 67 25.99 68.43 -38.66
N SER A 68 26.62 69.14 -37.74
CA SER A 68 27.48 68.52 -36.72
C SER A 68 27.58 69.39 -35.48
N VAL A 69 27.75 68.74 -34.34
CA VAL A 69 28.16 69.39 -33.10
C VAL A 69 29.46 68.75 -32.65
N GLU A 70 30.43 69.60 -32.33
CA GLU A 70 31.71 69.21 -31.74
C GLU A 70 31.83 69.92 -30.39
N LEU A 71 32.07 69.16 -29.33
CA LEU A 71 32.08 69.65 -27.96
C LEU A 71 33.41 69.27 -27.32
N CYS A 72 34.09 70.24 -26.71
CA CYS A 72 35.22 69.97 -25.84
C CYS A 72 34.83 70.17 -24.38
N ILE A 73 35.10 69.14 -23.59
CA ILE A 73 34.91 69.14 -22.15
C ILE A 73 36.18 68.67 -21.45
N GLU A 74 36.30 69.05 -20.19
CA GLU A 74 37.30 68.54 -19.28
C GLU A 74 36.62 67.72 -18.17
N VAL A 75 37.04 66.47 -18.00
CA VAL A 75 36.56 65.58 -16.94
C VAL A 75 37.77 64.93 -16.27
N ASP A 76 37.83 65.06 -14.94
CA ASP A 76 38.94 64.57 -14.10
C ASP A 76 40.33 64.98 -14.63
N GLY A 77 40.45 66.25 -15.05
CA GLY A 77 41.67 66.83 -15.61
C GLY A 77 42.05 66.35 -17.01
N LYS A 78 41.19 65.54 -17.67
CA LYS A 78 41.42 65.05 -19.04
C LYS A 78 40.55 65.82 -20.02
N GLU A 79 41.18 66.30 -21.09
CA GLU A 79 40.48 66.93 -22.20
C GLU A 79 39.86 65.85 -23.12
N VAL A 80 38.57 66.01 -23.38
CA VAL A 80 37.77 65.10 -24.21
C VAL A 80 37.02 65.91 -25.26
N ILE A 81 37.24 65.60 -26.53
CA ILE A 81 36.50 66.19 -27.65
C ILE A 81 35.54 65.14 -28.20
N ILE A 82 34.27 65.48 -28.28
CA ILE A 82 33.20 64.62 -28.79
C ILE A 82 32.59 65.30 -30.00
N LYS A 83 32.57 64.60 -31.14
CA LYS A 83 31.86 65.06 -32.33
C LYS A 83 30.75 64.10 -32.70
N ARG A 84 29.56 64.66 -32.90
CA ARG A 84 28.41 63.96 -33.48
C ARG A 84 27.97 64.62 -34.78
N ASN A 85 27.56 63.78 -35.72
CA ASN A 85 27.10 64.20 -37.03
C ASN A 85 25.60 63.96 -37.18
N LEU A 86 24.96 64.77 -38.02
CA LEU A 86 23.57 64.67 -38.43
C LEU A 86 23.54 64.57 -39.95
N LYS A 87 22.75 63.64 -40.48
CA LYS A 87 22.53 63.52 -41.93
C LYS A 87 21.06 63.34 -42.21
N ARG A 88 20.52 64.18 -43.08
CA ARG A 88 19.16 64.07 -43.58
C ARG A 88 19.09 62.91 -44.58
N GLY A 89 18.24 61.94 -44.27
CA GLY A 89 17.81 60.89 -45.19
C GLY A 89 16.55 61.30 -45.94
N LYS A 90 15.89 60.33 -46.58
CA LYS A 90 14.61 60.55 -47.27
C LYS A 90 13.48 60.86 -46.28
N ASP A 91 13.36 60.06 -45.22
CA ASP A 91 12.21 60.11 -44.31
C ASP A 91 12.57 60.54 -42.87
N SER A 92 13.86 60.55 -42.51
CA SER A 92 14.32 60.90 -41.16
C SER A 92 15.75 61.42 -41.14
N ILE A 93 16.15 62.05 -40.04
CA ILE A 93 17.54 62.45 -39.79
C ILE A 93 18.23 61.40 -38.93
N THR A 94 19.37 60.91 -39.42
CA THR A 94 20.18 59.90 -38.75
C THR A 94 21.45 60.50 -38.13
N GLN A 95 22.09 59.73 -37.26
CA GLN A 95 23.42 60.03 -36.71
C GLN A 95 24.47 59.10 -37.35
N PRO A 96 25.18 59.55 -38.39
CA PRO A 96 26.38 58.87 -38.86
C PRO A 96 27.46 58.76 -37.76
N PRO A 97 28.45 57.88 -37.94
CA PRO A 97 29.61 57.81 -37.04
C PRO A 97 30.23 59.18 -36.79
N GLY A 98 30.64 59.38 -35.56
CA GLY A 98 31.37 60.56 -35.10
C GLY A 98 32.75 60.15 -34.60
N TYR A 99 33.35 60.98 -33.76
CA TYR A 99 34.60 60.63 -33.10
C TYR A 99 34.66 61.14 -31.68
N VAL A 100 35.54 60.50 -30.92
CA VAL A 100 35.98 60.98 -29.61
C VAL A 100 37.50 61.09 -29.63
N ILE A 101 38.01 62.20 -29.11
CA ILE A 101 39.44 62.43 -28.88
C ILE A 101 39.65 62.49 -27.38
N VAL A 102 40.55 61.66 -26.85
CA VAL A 102 40.96 61.68 -25.44
C VAL A 102 42.48 61.83 -25.40
N ASN A 103 42.98 62.87 -24.73
CA ASN A 103 44.41 63.15 -24.64
C ASN A 103 45.12 63.12 -26.02
N GLY A 104 44.48 63.67 -27.04
CA GLY A 104 45.01 63.73 -28.41
C GLY A 104 44.82 62.46 -29.26
N ALA A 105 44.43 61.33 -28.68
CA ALA A 105 44.16 60.11 -29.43
C ALA A 105 42.72 60.10 -29.98
N LYS A 106 42.59 60.13 -31.30
CA LYS A 106 41.29 60.12 -31.99
C LYS A 106 40.80 58.69 -32.22
N SER A 107 39.53 58.45 -31.92
CA SER A 107 38.81 57.21 -32.22
C SER A 107 37.50 57.51 -32.91
N ASP A 108 37.27 56.94 -34.09
CA ASP A 108 35.98 57.00 -34.76
C ASP A 108 35.03 55.99 -34.09
N LYS A 109 33.80 56.42 -33.81
CA LYS A 109 32.81 55.66 -33.04
C LYS A 109 31.41 55.84 -33.61
N SER A 110 30.61 54.79 -33.56
CA SER A 110 29.16 54.88 -33.82
C SER A 110 28.46 55.74 -32.77
N ALA A 111 27.23 56.18 -33.06
CA ALA A 111 26.46 57.04 -32.15
C ALA A 111 26.23 56.40 -30.76
N ASP A 112 26.04 55.07 -30.73
CA ASP A 112 25.84 54.30 -29.50
C ASP A 112 27.15 54.10 -28.73
N GLU A 113 28.27 53.87 -29.42
CA GLU A 113 29.59 53.79 -28.77
C GLU A 113 30.02 55.13 -28.17
N ILE A 114 29.71 56.26 -28.83
CA ILE A 114 29.93 57.60 -28.25
C ILE A 114 29.07 57.75 -26.99
N LYS A 115 27.80 57.33 -27.03
CA LYS A 115 26.91 57.42 -25.87
C LYS A 115 27.42 56.55 -24.71
N ALA A 116 27.82 55.30 -24.98
CA ALA A 116 28.40 54.40 -23.98
C ALA A 116 29.68 54.99 -23.37
N PHE A 117 30.57 55.53 -24.22
CA PHE A 117 31.78 56.21 -23.78
C PHE A 117 31.46 57.39 -22.84
N VAL A 118 30.50 58.25 -23.22
CA VAL A 118 30.12 59.42 -22.40
C VAL A 118 29.50 59.00 -21.08
N LEU A 119 28.62 57.98 -21.07
CA LEU A 119 28.02 57.48 -19.83
C LEU A 119 29.09 56.92 -18.88
N GLN A 120 30.02 56.12 -19.39
CA GLN A 120 31.12 55.58 -18.59
C GLN A 120 32.02 56.69 -18.04
N MET A 121 32.39 57.65 -18.89
CA MET A 121 33.26 58.77 -18.51
C MET A 121 32.62 59.68 -17.45
N LEU A 122 31.30 59.90 -17.50
CA LEU A 122 30.57 60.67 -16.49
C LEU A 122 30.17 59.84 -15.25
N GLY A 123 30.41 58.52 -15.24
CA GLY A 123 29.97 57.63 -14.16
C GLY A 123 28.45 57.43 -14.10
N TYR A 124 27.76 57.58 -15.23
CA TYR A 124 26.31 57.41 -15.31
C TYR A 124 25.93 55.93 -15.47
N PRO A 125 24.80 55.47 -14.91
CA PRO A 125 24.31 54.10 -15.07
C PRO A 125 24.18 53.66 -16.54
N GLU A 126 24.70 52.48 -16.87
CA GLU A 126 24.67 51.92 -18.24
C GLU A 126 23.24 51.69 -18.76
N GLU A 127 22.26 51.57 -17.87
CA GLU A 127 20.84 51.48 -18.25
C GLU A 127 20.38 52.67 -19.13
N TYR A 128 21.05 53.82 -19.02
CA TYR A 128 20.75 54.99 -19.84
C TYR A 128 21.17 54.84 -21.30
N LEU A 129 21.98 53.84 -21.65
CA LEU A 129 22.38 53.58 -23.03
C LEU A 129 21.16 53.35 -23.93
N LYS A 130 20.22 52.50 -23.47
CA LYS A 130 18.99 52.17 -24.20
C LYS A 130 17.85 53.17 -23.99
N LYS A 131 17.97 54.07 -23.00
CA LYS A 131 16.94 55.06 -22.68
C LYS A 131 17.18 56.37 -23.45
N LYS A 132 16.10 56.97 -23.96
CA LYS A 132 16.14 58.28 -24.63
C LYS A 132 16.08 59.46 -23.65
N SER A 133 15.75 59.21 -22.38
CA SER A 133 15.78 60.22 -21.33
C SER A 133 16.94 59.95 -20.39
N ILE A 134 17.63 61.02 -19.97
CA ILE A 134 18.75 60.98 -19.03
C ILE A 134 18.42 61.94 -17.88
N PRO A 135 17.53 61.55 -16.94
CA PRO A 135 17.10 62.40 -15.84
C PRO A 135 18.28 62.90 -14.99
N LEU A 136 19.32 62.08 -14.83
CA LEU A 136 20.51 62.44 -14.08
C LEU A 136 21.16 63.73 -14.58
N TYR A 137 21.30 63.90 -15.90
CA TYR A 137 21.83 65.14 -16.48
C TYR A 137 20.90 66.34 -16.25
N ARG A 138 19.58 66.11 -16.32
CA ARG A 138 18.56 67.15 -16.11
C ARG A 138 18.55 67.71 -14.69
N TYR A 139 18.78 66.83 -13.72
CA TYR A 139 18.72 67.15 -12.29
C TYR A 139 20.04 67.74 -11.76
N THR A 140 21.16 67.51 -12.45
CA THR A 140 22.50 67.88 -11.94
C THR A 140 23.23 68.94 -12.75
N VAL A 141 23.06 68.96 -14.08
CA VAL A 141 23.85 69.83 -14.97
C VAL A 141 22.99 70.83 -15.74
N TYR A 142 21.89 70.39 -16.35
CA TYR A 142 21.07 71.25 -17.19
C TYR A 142 19.58 70.99 -17.03
N THR A 143 18.89 71.90 -16.33
CA THR A 143 17.43 71.95 -16.29
C THR A 143 16.92 72.95 -17.34
N PRO A 144 16.14 72.50 -18.34
CA PRO A 144 15.51 73.39 -19.30
C PRO A 144 14.60 74.43 -18.65
N GLN A 145 14.29 75.49 -19.41
CA GLN A 145 13.39 76.55 -18.95
C GLN A 145 12.03 75.96 -18.53
N GLU A 146 11.49 76.45 -17.42
CA GLU A 146 10.24 75.98 -16.78
C GLU A 146 10.22 74.55 -16.23
N GLU A 147 11.25 73.73 -16.48
CA GLU A 147 11.32 72.35 -15.98
C GLU A 147 11.79 72.24 -14.53
N MET A 148 12.35 73.32 -13.96
CA MET A 148 12.68 73.35 -12.54
C MET A 148 11.45 73.11 -11.65
N LYS A 149 10.27 73.56 -12.10
CA LYS A 149 8.99 73.28 -11.43
C LYS A 149 8.71 71.77 -11.39
N LYS A 150 9.00 71.04 -12.47
CA LYS A 150 8.81 69.58 -12.51
C LYS A 150 9.63 68.92 -11.40
N ILE A 151 10.92 69.26 -11.28
CA ILE A 151 11.81 68.73 -10.23
C ILE A 151 11.26 69.05 -8.82
N LEU A 152 10.76 70.27 -8.60
CA LEU A 152 10.26 70.74 -7.30
C LEU A 152 8.89 70.16 -6.91
N PHE A 153 8.03 69.87 -7.88
CA PHE A 153 6.66 69.38 -7.66
C PHE A 153 6.49 67.87 -7.93
N GLU A 154 7.52 67.19 -8.42
CA GLU A 154 7.52 65.73 -8.61
C GLU A 154 7.25 65.00 -7.29
N GLY A 155 6.59 63.84 -7.36
CA GLY A 155 6.25 63.04 -6.20
C GLY A 155 7.47 62.67 -5.37
N ARG A 156 7.29 62.58 -4.04
CA ARG A 156 8.39 62.28 -3.10
C ARG A 156 9.16 61.02 -3.48
N GLU A 157 8.46 59.96 -3.87
CA GLU A 157 9.11 58.67 -4.19
C GLU A 157 9.87 58.71 -5.52
N GLU A 158 9.34 59.37 -6.54
CA GLU A 158 10.01 59.56 -7.84
C GLU A 158 11.29 60.36 -7.68
N ARG A 159 11.23 61.48 -6.94
CA ARG A 159 12.40 62.28 -6.61
C ARG A 159 13.44 61.48 -5.82
N LEU A 160 13.00 60.72 -4.81
CA LEU A 160 13.89 59.83 -4.06
C LEU A 160 14.50 58.76 -4.96
N GLN A 161 13.77 58.21 -5.92
CA GLN A 161 14.31 57.22 -6.85
C GLN A 161 15.36 57.83 -7.76
N ILE A 162 15.13 59.03 -8.29
CA ILE A 162 16.13 59.75 -9.09
C ILE A 162 17.38 59.99 -8.25
N LEU A 163 17.24 60.52 -7.03
CA LEU A 163 18.36 60.71 -6.08
C LEU A 163 19.09 59.40 -5.78
N ARG A 164 18.37 58.30 -5.54
CA ARG A 164 18.96 56.97 -5.31
C ARG A 164 19.77 56.49 -6.51
N LYS A 165 19.34 56.81 -7.74
CA LYS A 165 20.10 56.57 -8.98
C LYS A 165 21.36 57.44 -9.06
N ILE A 166 21.26 58.72 -8.70
CA ILE A 166 22.42 59.64 -8.64
C ILE A 166 23.51 59.10 -7.72
N PHE A 167 23.12 58.69 -6.51
CA PHE A 167 24.07 58.18 -5.50
C PHE A 167 24.45 56.71 -5.68
N GLY A 168 23.91 56.03 -6.71
CA GLY A 168 24.16 54.60 -6.94
C GLY A 168 23.69 53.69 -5.79
N ILE A 169 22.74 54.15 -4.98
CA ILE A 169 22.18 53.43 -3.83
C ILE A 169 20.88 52.68 -4.17
N GLU A 170 20.36 52.82 -5.40
CA GLU A 170 19.21 52.04 -5.88
C GLU A 170 19.43 50.52 -5.73
N LYS A 171 20.68 50.07 -5.90
CA LYS A 171 21.10 48.67 -5.70
C LYS A 171 20.69 48.11 -4.34
N TYR A 172 20.71 48.92 -3.28
CA TYR A 172 20.30 48.48 -1.94
C TYR A 172 18.79 48.24 -1.85
N GLY A 173 17.99 49.02 -2.57
CA GLY A 173 16.55 48.78 -2.72
C GLY A 173 16.30 47.43 -3.39
N VAL A 174 16.96 47.17 -4.52
CA VAL A 174 16.86 45.90 -5.25
C VAL A 174 17.29 44.71 -4.38
N ILE A 175 18.41 44.82 -3.67
CA ILE A 175 18.90 43.77 -2.76
C ILE A 175 17.87 43.48 -1.67
N ARG A 176 17.33 44.52 -1.03
CA ARG A 176 16.32 44.37 0.03
C ARG A 176 15.07 43.68 -0.50
N ASP A 177 14.55 44.13 -1.63
CA ASP A 177 13.31 43.60 -2.19
C ASP A 177 13.47 42.13 -2.62
N ASN A 178 14.66 41.75 -3.14
CA ASN A 178 14.99 40.36 -3.42
C ASN A 178 15.13 39.52 -2.14
N ALA A 179 15.79 40.05 -1.10
CA ALA A 179 15.92 39.37 0.18
C ALA A 179 14.56 39.10 0.84
N ILE A 180 13.61 40.04 0.74
CA ILE A 180 12.24 39.86 1.24
C ILE A 180 11.54 38.70 0.50
N LYS A 181 11.66 38.62 -0.83
CA LYS A 181 11.08 37.52 -1.62
C LYS A 181 11.65 36.16 -1.21
N VAL A 182 12.97 36.06 -1.09
CA VAL A 182 13.65 34.81 -0.66
C VAL A 182 13.22 34.44 0.77
N ALA A 183 13.19 35.41 1.69
CA ALA A 183 12.76 35.17 3.06
C ALA A 183 11.29 34.73 3.17
N SER A 184 10.43 35.21 2.28
CA SER A 184 9.03 34.77 2.20
C SER A 184 8.94 33.33 1.73
N PHE A 185 9.64 32.98 0.65
CA PHE A 185 9.69 31.62 0.11
C PHE A 185 10.20 30.61 1.16
N LEU A 186 11.30 30.93 1.85
CA LEU A 186 11.83 30.07 2.92
C LEU A 186 10.85 29.88 4.07
N ARG A 187 10.09 30.93 4.43
CA ARG A 187 9.05 30.82 5.48
C ARG A 187 7.91 29.90 5.07
N GLU A 188 7.52 29.88 3.80
CA GLU A 188 6.50 28.95 3.31
C GLU A 188 7.00 27.51 3.31
N GLU A 189 8.23 27.25 2.86
CA GLU A 189 8.85 25.93 2.91
C GLU A 189 8.95 25.40 4.35
N ILE A 190 9.41 26.24 5.30
CA ILE A 190 9.47 25.90 6.72
C ILE A 190 8.09 25.49 7.24
N ARG A 191 7.05 26.28 6.96
CA ARG A 191 5.67 25.93 7.36
C ARG A 191 5.21 24.61 6.74
N GLY A 192 5.55 24.37 5.48
CA GLY A 192 5.23 23.11 4.81
C GLY A 192 5.88 21.90 5.48
N LEU A 193 7.15 22.02 5.89
CA LEU A 193 7.87 20.98 6.62
C LEU A 193 7.34 20.80 8.05
N GLU A 194 7.05 21.89 8.76
CA GLU A 194 6.45 21.85 10.10
C GLU A 194 5.11 21.10 10.11
N LEU A 195 4.25 21.35 9.10
CA LEU A 195 2.99 20.62 8.95
C LEU A 195 3.19 19.13 8.70
N ARG A 196 4.21 18.73 7.94
CA ARG A 196 4.52 17.30 7.69
C ARG A 196 5.06 16.59 8.93
N ILE A 197 5.77 17.32 9.80
CA ILE A 197 6.42 16.78 11.00
C ILE A 197 5.48 16.86 12.22
N LYS A 198 4.36 17.57 12.12
CA LYS A 198 3.43 17.79 13.23
C LYS A 198 3.03 16.51 13.98
N ASP A 199 2.73 15.46 13.24
CA ASP A 199 2.22 14.19 13.80
C ASP A 199 3.35 13.16 14.03
N LEU A 200 4.61 13.55 13.84
CA LEU A 200 5.74 12.62 13.87
C LEU A 200 5.98 12.07 15.29
N ASN A 201 5.76 12.89 16.31
CA ASN A 201 5.83 12.46 17.71
C ASN A 201 4.69 11.48 18.07
N GLU A 202 3.47 11.75 17.60
CA GLU A 202 2.32 10.86 17.82
C GLU A 202 2.53 9.51 17.13
N LYS A 203 2.95 9.52 15.86
CA LYS A 203 3.28 8.28 15.13
C LYS A 203 4.43 7.49 15.78
N ASN A 204 5.44 8.17 16.34
CA ASN A 204 6.50 7.49 17.07
C ASN A 204 5.98 6.83 18.36
N ALA A 205 5.06 7.48 19.07
CA ALA A 205 4.42 6.89 20.25
C ALA A 205 3.55 5.68 19.88
N GLU A 206 2.75 5.78 18.82
CA GLU A 206 1.96 4.65 18.28
C GLU A 206 2.86 3.49 17.84
N LEU A 207 4.00 3.78 17.23
CA LEU A 207 4.95 2.76 16.80
C LEU A 207 5.53 1.98 17.99
N GLU A 208 5.84 2.67 19.10
CA GLU A 208 6.29 2.02 20.34
C GLU A 208 5.18 1.20 21.01
N THR A 209 3.92 1.66 21.02
CA THR A 209 2.81 0.85 21.54
C THR A 209 2.57 -0.39 20.71
N LEU A 210 2.55 -0.29 19.37
CA LEU A 210 2.41 -1.44 18.48
C LEU A 210 3.56 -2.44 18.64
N LYS A 211 4.80 -1.98 18.81
CA LYS A 211 5.95 -2.87 19.10
C LYS A 211 5.72 -3.69 20.36
N ASN A 212 5.27 -3.03 21.44
CA ASN A 212 4.99 -3.70 22.70
C ASN A 212 3.85 -4.72 22.56
N GLU A 213 2.79 -4.37 21.83
CA GLU A 213 1.68 -5.30 21.53
C GLU A 213 2.14 -6.52 20.74
N VAL A 214 2.99 -6.34 19.72
CA VAL A 214 3.59 -7.42 18.95
C VAL A 214 4.47 -8.30 19.86
N GLU A 215 5.25 -7.72 20.77
CA GLU A 215 6.08 -8.48 21.69
C GLU A 215 5.22 -9.32 22.68
N ILE A 216 4.12 -8.76 23.18
CA ILE A 216 3.18 -9.48 24.05
C ILE A 216 2.48 -10.61 23.26
N ALA A 217 1.99 -10.32 22.06
CA ALA A 217 1.31 -11.29 21.21
C ALA A 217 2.24 -12.44 20.82
N THR A 218 3.51 -12.16 20.51
CA THR A 218 4.51 -13.19 20.18
C THR A 218 4.86 -14.07 21.37
N LYS A 219 4.96 -13.52 22.60
CA LYS A 219 5.11 -14.32 23.83
C LYS A 219 3.92 -15.24 24.06
N ARG A 220 2.69 -14.73 23.97
CA ARG A 220 1.47 -15.55 24.09
C ARG A 220 1.39 -16.64 23.03
N LEU A 221 1.76 -16.32 21.78
CA LEU A 221 1.82 -17.31 20.71
C LEU A 221 2.79 -18.47 21.03
N LYS A 222 3.92 -18.16 21.68
CA LYS A 222 4.91 -19.15 22.09
C LYS A 222 4.38 -20.04 23.23
N GLU A 223 3.69 -19.44 24.20
CA GLU A 223 3.03 -20.17 25.30
C GLU A 223 1.95 -21.11 24.76
N ILE A 224 1.02 -20.61 23.94
CA ILE A 224 -0.05 -21.42 23.33
C ILE A 224 0.51 -22.55 22.48
N LYS A 225 1.60 -22.31 21.71
CA LYS A 225 2.27 -23.38 20.96
C LYS A 225 2.79 -24.49 21.87
N SER A 226 3.40 -24.12 23.00
CA SER A 226 3.89 -25.11 23.97
C SER A 226 2.74 -25.90 24.64
N GLU A 227 1.61 -25.24 24.91
CA GLU A 227 0.41 -25.90 25.42
C GLU A 227 -0.15 -26.89 24.39
N ILE A 228 -0.25 -26.49 23.12
CA ILE A 228 -0.68 -27.38 22.03
C ILE A 228 0.22 -28.62 21.94
N GLU A 229 1.55 -28.46 21.98
CA GLU A 229 2.48 -29.59 21.95
C GLU A 229 2.28 -30.55 23.13
N SER A 230 1.99 -30.01 24.33
CA SER A 230 1.72 -30.81 25.52
C SER A 230 0.40 -31.59 25.40
N VAL A 231 -0.65 -30.94 24.88
CA VAL A 231 -1.97 -31.56 24.68
C VAL A 231 -1.90 -32.60 23.56
N GLU A 232 -1.15 -32.37 22.49
CA GLU A 232 -0.93 -33.36 21.43
C GLU A 232 -0.22 -34.61 21.94
N LYS A 233 0.77 -34.47 22.85
CA LYS A 233 1.39 -35.62 23.52
C LYS A 233 0.39 -36.42 24.34
N LEU A 234 -0.40 -35.73 25.18
CA LEU A 234 -1.44 -36.38 25.97
C LEU A 234 -2.49 -37.06 25.09
N ARG A 235 -2.84 -36.46 23.95
CA ARG A 235 -3.75 -37.05 22.96
C ARG A 235 -3.19 -38.35 22.39
N LYS A 236 -1.91 -38.36 21.98
CA LYS A 236 -1.24 -39.58 21.48
C LYS A 236 -1.20 -40.67 22.55
N GLU A 237 -0.85 -40.34 23.79
CA GLU A 237 -0.86 -41.31 24.89
C GLU A 237 -2.26 -41.90 25.14
N ALA A 238 -3.31 -41.09 25.00
CA ALA A 238 -4.69 -41.55 25.11
C ALA A 238 -5.10 -42.44 23.92
N GLU A 239 -4.73 -42.07 22.70
CA GLU A 239 -4.94 -42.90 21.49
C GLU A 239 -4.24 -44.27 21.62
N ASP A 240 -2.99 -44.29 22.11
CA ASP A 240 -2.25 -45.53 22.36
C ASP A 240 -2.96 -46.41 23.40
N LYS A 241 -3.40 -45.81 24.51
CA LYS A 241 -4.18 -46.51 25.56
C LYS A 241 -5.49 -47.07 25.01
N ILE A 242 -6.19 -46.33 24.14
CA ILE A 242 -7.41 -46.81 23.48
C ILE A 242 -7.10 -48.03 22.62
N SER A 243 -6.03 -48.01 21.80
CA SER A 243 -5.65 -49.16 20.97
C SER A 243 -5.36 -50.43 21.80
N VAL A 244 -4.70 -50.26 22.96
CA VAL A 244 -4.41 -51.35 23.89
C VAL A 244 -5.70 -51.87 24.52
N LEU A 245 -6.63 -50.99 24.89
CA LEU A 245 -7.93 -51.41 25.43
C LEU A 245 -8.81 -52.08 24.37
N GLU A 246 -8.79 -51.63 23.12
CA GLU A 246 -9.51 -52.27 22.02
C GLU A 246 -8.97 -53.67 21.72
N SER A 247 -7.65 -53.85 21.70
CA SER A 247 -7.05 -55.18 21.53
C SER A 247 -7.38 -56.11 22.70
N LYS A 248 -7.37 -55.61 23.94
CA LYS A 248 -7.83 -56.36 25.13
C LYS A 248 -9.31 -56.71 25.03
N LYS A 249 -10.17 -55.79 24.55
CA LYS A 249 -11.60 -56.02 24.35
C LYS A 249 -11.85 -57.11 23.29
N LYS A 250 -11.15 -57.05 22.15
CA LYS A 250 -11.21 -58.12 21.12
C LYS A 250 -10.82 -59.48 21.70
N ARG A 251 -9.73 -59.52 22.47
CA ARG A 251 -9.25 -60.75 23.11
C ARG A 251 -10.24 -61.27 24.18
N ALA A 252 -10.90 -60.37 24.91
CA ALA A 252 -11.97 -60.74 25.82
C ALA A 252 -13.18 -61.32 25.08
N THR A 253 -13.62 -60.71 23.97
CA THR A 253 -14.73 -61.25 23.15
C THR A 253 -14.38 -62.60 22.50
N GLU A 254 -13.13 -62.80 22.09
CA GLU A 254 -12.64 -64.10 21.59
C GLU A 254 -12.65 -65.16 22.69
N LEU A 255 -12.20 -64.80 23.89
CA LEU A 255 -12.24 -65.69 25.06
C LEU A 255 -13.67 -66.00 25.50
N GLU A 256 -14.58 -65.02 25.48
CA GLU A 256 -16.01 -65.24 25.77
C GLU A 256 -16.65 -66.17 24.74
N ALA A 257 -16.35 -65.99 23.45
CA ALA A 257 -16.80 -66.89 22.40
C ALA A 257 -16.23 -68.30 22.58
N ALA A 258 -14.95 -68.42 22.94
CA ALA A 258 -14.32 -69.70 23.25
C ALA A 258 -14.93 -70.37 24.49
N ILE A 259 -15.17 -69.62 25.57
CA ILE A 259 -15.86 -70.12 26.77
C ILE A 259 -17.25 -70.61 26.41
N LYS A 260 -18.01 -69.85 25.60
CA LYS A 260 -19.34 -70.25 25.16
C LYS A 260 -19.28 -71.56 24.35
N PHE A 261 -18.38 -71.64 23.37
CA PHE A 261 -18.15 -72.83 22.56
C PHE A 261 -17.77 -74.06 23.43
N TYR A 262 -16.80 -73.91 24.34
CA TYR A 262 -16.41 -75.01 25.23
C TYR A 262 -17.50 -75.36 26.24
N SER A 263 -18.29 -74.39 26.71
CA SER A 263 -19.43 -74.66 27.60
C SER A 263 -20.54 -75.44 26.88
N GLU A 264 -20.79 -75.15 25.60
CA GLU A 264 -21.72 -75.89 24.75
C GLU A 264 -21.19 -77.32 24.52
N GLN A 265 -19.90 -77.50 24.23
CA GLN A 265 -19.29 -78.84 24.13
C GLN A 265 -19.36 -79.63 25.44
N ILE A 266 -19.12 -78.98 26.59
CA ILE A 266 -19.23 -79.62 27.90
C ILE A 266 -20.68 -80.01 28.18
N ALA A 267 -21.65 -79.15 27.85
CA ALA A 267 -23.07 -79.47 28.00
C ALA A 267 -23.49 -80.65 27.12
N GLU A 268 -23.01 -80.71 25.88
CA GLU A 268 -23.24 -81.83 24.97
C GLU A 268 -22.61 -83.12 25.50
N SER A 269 -21.35 -83.07 25.95
CA SER A 269 -20.67 -84.21 26.56
C SER A 269 -21.34 -84.67 27.86
N ALA A 270 -21.82 -83.74 28.69
CA ALA A 270 -22.57 -84.03 29.91
C ALA A 270 -23.93 -84.69 29.59
N ALA A 271 -24.63 -84.24 28.55
CA ALA A 271 -25.86 -84.88 28.07
C ALA A 271 -25.59 -86.30 27.55
N GLN A 272 -24.49 -86.52 26.82
CA GLN A 272 -24.06 -87.85 26.40
C GLN A 272 -23.70 -88.75 27.60
N HIS A 273 -23.03 -88.20 28.62
CA HIS A 273 -22.72 -88.92 29.86
C HIS A 273 -23.98 -89.28 30.64
N LEU A 274 -24.96 -88.37 30.73
CA LEU A 274 -26.25 -88.63 31.38
C LEU A 274 -27.04 -89.72 30.65
N ALA A 275 -27.04 -89.69 29.31
CA ALA A 275 -27.66 -90.73 28.48
C ALA A 275 -26.97 -92.09 28.67
N LYS A 276 -25.63 -92.12 28.76
CA LYS A 276 -24.86 -93.34 29.09
C LYS A 276 -25.15 -93.84 30.51
N LYS A 277 -25.32 -92.93 31.48
CA LYS A 277 -25.65 -93.27 32.87
C LYS A 277 -27.06 -93.87 33.00
N LYS A 278 -28.06 -93.29 32.32
CA LYS A 278 -29.41 -93.87 32.22
C LYS A 278 -29.39 -95.26 31.58
N ARG A 279 -28.63 -95.46 30.49
CA ARG A 279 -28.44 -96.80 29.89
C ARG A 279 -27.79 -97.78 30.87
N SER A 280 -26.88 -97.33 31.73
CA SER A 280 -26.27 -98.17 32.76
C SER A 280 -27.24 -98.50 33.89
N GLU A 281 -28.13 -97.59 34.28
CA GLU A 281 -29.19 -97.82 35.28
C GLU A 281 -30.25 -98.78 34.74
N GLU A 282 -30.70 -98.61 33.49
CA GLU A 282 -31.58 -99.56 32.80
C GLU A 282 -30.93 -100.95 32.70
N ALA A 283 -29.63 -101.03 32.43
CA ALA A 283 -28.89 -102.30 32.43
C ALA A 283 -28.80 -102.92 33.84
N LYS A 284 -28.67 -102.11 34.90
CA LYS A 284 -28.68 -102.59 36.29
C LYS A 284 -30.05 -103.11 36.72
N GLU A 285 -31.14 -102.46 36.34
CA GLU A 285 -32.51 -102.97 36.56
C GLU A 285 -32.78 -104.26 35.77
N ARG A 286 -32.19 -104.37 34.57
CA ARG A 286 -32.24 -105.60 33.77
C ARG A 286 -31.44 -106.74 34.43
N ILE A 287 -30.32 -106.42 35.06
CA ILE A 287 -29.54 -107.39 35.85
C ILE A 287 -30.27 -107.78 37.13
N SER A 288 -30.92 -106.85 37.84
CA SER A 288 -31.66 -107.18 39.07
C SER A 288 -32.91 -108.02 38.79
N SER A 289 -33.61 -107.79 37.68
CA SER A 289 -34.74 -108.63 37.26
C SER A 289 -34.31 -110.02 36.80
N LEU A 290 -33.11 -110.16 36.21
CA LEU A 290 -32.52 -111.47 35.89
C LEU A 290 -31.99 -112.20 37.13
N MET A 291 -31.44 -111.49 38.13
CA MET A 291 -31.01 -112.09 39.40
C MET A 291 -32.20 -112.60 40.23
N LYS A 292 -33.32 -111.86 40.26
CA LYS A 292 -34.58 -112.35 40.87
C LYS A 292 -35.10 -113.62 40.20
N ARG A 293 -34.98 -113.71 38.87
CA ARG A 293 -35.33 -114.91 38.10
C ARG A 293 -34.39 -116.09 38.37
N LEU A 294 -33.15 -115.83 38.78
CA LEU A 294 -32.16 -116.87 39.08
C LEU A 294 -32.35 -117.44 40.50
N GLU A 295 -32.77 -116.61 41.47
CA GLU A 295 -33.08 -117.04 42.84
C GLU A 295 -34.31 -117.95 42.92
N ASP A 296 -35.31 -117.77 42.04
CA ASP A 296 -36.47 -118.66 41.99
C ASP A 296 -36.16 -120.05 41.39
N LEU A 297 -35.06 -120.18 40.63
CA LEU A 297 -34.67 -121.44 39.96
C LEU A 297 -33.75 -122.34 40.81
N GLN A 298 -33.25 -121.88 41.96
CA GLN A 298 -32.32 -122.65 42.81
C GLN A 298 -33.00 -123.37 44.00
N LYS A 299 -34.33 -123.39 44.07
CA LYS A 299 -35.09 -124.20 45.05
C LYS A 299 -35.88 -125.30 44.34
N PHE A 300 -35.19 -126.35 43.95
CA PHE A 300 -35.82 -127.63 43.56
C PHE A 300 -35.05 -128.80 44.19
N GLU A 301 -35.75 -129.59 45.01
CA GLU A 301 -35.36 -130.94 45.44
C GLU A 301 -35.79 -131.96 44.35
N PRO A 302 -35.11 -133.11 44.23
CA PRO A 302 -35.11 -133.93 43.03
C PRO A 302 -36.37 -134.78 42.92
N VAL A 303 -36.97 -134.86 41.73
CA VAL A 303 -38.06 -135.79 41.44
C VAL A 303 -37.71 -136.64 40.23
N ASP A 304 -37.85 -137.94 40.47
CA ASP A 304 -37.52 -139.11 39.67
C ASP A 304 -38.35 -139.19 38.38
N GLU A 305 -37.68 -139.28 37.24
CA GLU A 305 -38.27 -139.24 35.89
C GLU A 305 -39.22 -140.43 35.64
N HIS A 306 -39.12 -141.48 36.45
CA HIS A 306 -39.96 -142.69 36.38
C HIS A 306 -41.35 -142.58 37.06
N GLU A 307 -41.59 -141.58 37.92
CA GLU A 307 -42.92 -141.35 38.51
C GLU A 307 -43.83 -140.44 37.66
N LEU A 308 -43.26 -139.60 36.79
CA LEU A 308 -44.05 -138.69 35.94
C LEU A 308 -44.62 -139.41 34.70
N GLU A 309 -43.91 -140.37 34.10
CA GLU A 309 -44.42 -141.13 32.96
C GLU A 309 -45.58 -142.07 33.34
N ASN A 310 -45.52 -142.71 34.51
CA ASN A 310 -46.60 -143.59 35.00
C ASN A 310 -47.88 -142.83 35.40
N LYS A 311 -47.76 -141.58 35.87
CA LYS A 311 -48.93 -140.71 36.14
C LYS A 311 -49.55 -140.13 34.85
N LEU A 312 -48.77 -139.97 33.78
CA LEU A 312 -49.31 -139.53 32.49
C LEU A 312 -50.16 -140.63 31.84
N GLU A 313 -49.74 -141.89 31.98
CA GLU A 313 -50.45 -143.03 31.40
C GLU A 313 -51.75 -143.37 32.15
N SER A 314 -51.81 -143.19 33.48
CA SER A 314 -53.04 -143.35 34.25
C SER A 314 -54.06 -142.25 33.95
N VAL A 315 -53.62 -141.00 33.81
CA VAL A 315 -54.52 -139.85 33.51
C VAL A 315 -55.07 -139.92 32.09
N LEU A 316 -54.30 -140.43 31.11
CA LEU A 316 -54.80 -140.67 29.74
C LEU A 316 -55.83 -141.80 29.67
N LYS A 317 -55.76 -142.79 30.57
CA LYS A 317 -56.74 -143.89 30.66
C LYS A 317 -58.04 -143.44 31.34
N ASP A 318 -57.92 -142.62 32.38
CA ASP A 318 -59.08 -142.03 33.07
C ASP A 318 -59.83 -141.01 32.19
N LEU A 319 -59.11 -140.26 31.33
CA LEU A 319 -59.75 -139.35 30.38
C LEU A 319 -60.61 -140.10 29.34
N ARG A 320 -60.17 -141.26 28.86
CA ARG A 320 -60.94 -142.11 27.92
C ARG A 320 -62.15 -142.78 28.58
N LEU A 321 -62.04 -143.14 29.86
CA LEU A 321 -63.18 -143.65 30.64
C LEU A 321 -64.22 -142.55 30.91
N MET A 322 -63.78 -141.33 31.23
CA MET A 322 -64.66 -140.19 31.45
C MET A 322 -65.33 -139.69 30.15
N GLU A 323 -64.68 -139.79 28.99
CA GLU A 323 -65.32 -139.52 27.70
C GLU A 323 -66.42 -140.55 27.37
N GLY A 324 -66.23 -141.83 27.72
CA GLY A 324 -67.26 -142.88 27.58
C GLY A 324 -68.42 -142.78 28.58
N GLU A 325 -68.20 -142.23 29.78
CA GLU A 325 -69.28 -141.93 30.74
C GLU A 325 -70.06 -140.67 30.34
N ARG A 326 -69.41 -139.68 29.70
CA ARG A 326 -70.09 -138.48 29.21
C ARG A 326 -71.08 -138.80 28.08
N GLU A 327 -70.74 -139.69 27.15
CA GLU A 327 -71.65 -140.13 26.09
C GLU A 327 -72.86 -140.89 26.63
N LYS A 328 -72.67 -141.77 27.63
CA LYS A 328 -73.77 -142.49 28.28
C LYS A 328 -74.70 -141.57 29.08
N ILE A 329 -74.18 -140.49 29.67
CA ILE A 329 -75.00 -139.50 30.39
C ILE A 329 -75.79 -138.61 29.41
N LEU A 330 -75.26 -138.36 28.20
CA LEU A 330 -75.96 -137.63 27.14
C LEU A 330 -77.10 -138.44 26.53
N GLU A 331 -76.90 -139.73 26.20
CA GLU A 331 -77.98 -140.60 25.72
C GLU A 331 -79.08 -140.81 26.78
N ARG A 332 -78.71 -140.84 28.07
CA ARG A 332 -79.68 -140.98 29.16
C ARG A 332 -80.48 -139.70 29.39
N ARG A 333 -79.92 -138.53 29.05
CA ARG A 333 -80.65 -137.26 29.04
C ARG A 333 -81.65 -137.19 27.88
N GLU A 334 -81.29 -137.68 26.70
CA GLU A 334 -82.25 -137.76 25.56
C GLU A 334 -83.43 -138.69 25.86
N ARG A 335 -83.18 -139.86 26.47
CA ARG A 335 -84.27 -140.78 26.87
C ARG A 335 -85.12 -140.24 28.03
N LEU A 336 -84.58 -139.37 28.88
CA LEU A 336 -85.33 -138.74 29.98
C LEU A 336 -86.09 -137.48 29.53
N SER A 337 -85.65 -136.77 28.48
CA SER A 337 -86.45 -135.68 27.91
C SER A 337 -87.60 -136.19 27.06
N GLU A 338 -87.44 -137.28 26.32
CA GLU A 338 -88.56 -137.93 25.60
C GLU A 338 -89.63 -138.45 26.60
N ARG A 339 -89.21 -139.00 27.76
CA ARG A 339 -90.12 -139.44 28.83
C ARG A 339 -90.79 -138.27 29.58
N ALA A 340 -90.16 -137.10 29.61
CA ALA A 340 -90.71 -135.90 30.24
C ALA A 340 -91.71 -135.17 29.34
N GLU A 341 -91.58 -135.27 28.02
CA GLU A 341 -92.60 -134.78 27.08
C GLU A 341 -93.84 -135.68 27.06
N GLU A 342 -93.71 -137.00 27.23
CA GLU A 342 -94.86 -137.90 27.37
C GLU A 342 -95.70 -137.61 28.62
N LEU A 343 -95.08 -137.29 29.75
CA LEU A 343 -95.79 -136.93 30.99
C LEU A 343 -96.45 -135.53 30.95
N LYS A 344 -96.15 -134.73 29.93
CA LYS A 344 -96.78 -133.42 29.70
C LYS A 344 -98.07 -133.51 28.88
N ASN A 345 -98.41 -134.70 28.35
CA ASN A 345 -99.65 -134.97 27.61
C ASN A 345 -100.78 -135.56 28.49
N GLU A 346 -100.57 -135.74 29.80
CA GLU A 346 -101.60 -136.20 30.76
C GLU A 346 -101.89 -135.21 31.90
N LEU A 347 -101.56 -133.93 31.69
CA LEU A 347 -102.09 -132.78 32.43
C LEU A 347 -102.73 -131.83 31.43
#